data_AF-A0A969D3W7-F1
#
_entry.id   AF-A0A969D3W7-F1
#
_cell.length_a   1.000
_cell.length_b   1.000
_cell.length_c   1.000
_cell.angle_alpha   90.00
_cell.angle_beta   90.00
_cell.angle_gamma   90.00
#
_symmetry.space_group_name_H-M   'P 1'
#
loop_
_entity.id
_entity.type
_entity.pdbx_description
1 polymer ?
#
loop_
_entity_poly.entity_id
_entity_poly.type
_entity_poly.pdbx_seq_one_letter_code
_entity_poly.pdbx_strand_id
1 'polypeptide(L)' 'MKRFLLTIFTVVLSGLAISSTAHAKQVNTSDLAADLNGDGSVSLLELELYNRDQRGN' A
#
# COMPACT_ATOMS: atom_id res chain seq x y z
N MET A 1 -29.02 -19.43 -20.88
CA MET A 1 -27.69 -19.93 -20.48
C MET A 1 -26.53 -19.05 -20.98
N LYS A 2 -26.30 -18.89 -22.29
CA LYS A 2 -25.10 -18.20 -22.83
C LYS A 2 -24.98 -16.69 -22.48
N ARG A 3 -26.09 -15.96 -22.49
CA ARG A 3 -26.11 -14.52 -22.14
C ARG A 3 -25.78 -14.25 -20.67
N PHE A 4 -26.22 -15.15 -19.80
CA PHE A 4 -25.96 -15.04 -18.36
C PHE A 4 -24.48 -15.26 -18.03
N LEU A 5 -23.84 -16.20 -18.73
CA LEU A 5 -22.40 -16.46 -18.61
C LEU A 5 -21.56 -15.26 -19.08
N LEU A 6 -21.97 -14.61 -20.18
CA LEU A 6 -21.29 -13.42 -20.69
C LEU A 6 -21.41 -12.24 -19.70
N THR A 7 -22.58 -12.02 -19.11
CA THR A 7 -22.78 -10.95 -18.12
C THR A 7 -21.94 -11.17 -16.87
N ILE A 8 -21.88 -12.39 -16.34
CA ILE A 8 -21.05 -12.71 -15.17
C ILE A 8 -19.57 -12.50 -15.50
N PHE A 9 -19.13 -12.94 -16.68
CA PHE A 9 -17.75 -12.77 -17.10
C PHE A 9 -17.35 -11.29 -17.22
N THR A 10 -18.21 -10.44 -17.79
CA THR A 10 -17.95 -9.00 -17.89
C THR A 10 -17.83 -8.34 -16.51
N VAL A 11 -18.72 -8.68 -15.57
CA VAL A 11 -18.68 -8.11 -14.21
C VAL A 11 -17.39 -8.51 -13.47
N VAL A 12 -16.99 -9.78 -13.57
CA VAL A 12 -15.75 -10.27 -12.94
C VAL A 12 -14.53 -9.59 -13.56
N LEU A 13 -14.47 -9.48 -14.89
CA LEU A 13 -13.34 -8.85 -15.57
C LEU A 13 -13.21 -7.37 -15.22
N SER A 14 -14.34 -6.65 -15.11
CA SER A 14 -14.34 -5.27 -14.64
C SER A 14 -13.87 -5.14 -13.18
N GLY A 15 -14.24 -6.08 -12.30
CA GLY A 15 -13.76 -6.08 -10.91
C GLY A 15 -12.25 -6.30 -10.79
N LEU A 16 -11.68 -7.18 -11.61
CA LEU A 16 -10.24 -7.44 -11.62
C LEU A 16 -9.44 -6.26 -12.22
N ALA A 17 -9.99 -5.59 -13.24
CA ALA A 17 -9.34 -4.44 -13.86
C ALA A 17 -9.22 -3.22 -12.93
N ILE A 18 -10.08 -3.10 -11.92
CA ILE A 18 -10.13 -1.95 -10.99
C ILE A 18 -9.40 -2.26 -9.66
N SER A 19 -8.94 -3.50 -9.45
CA SER A 19 -8.24 -3.88 -8.23
C SER A 19 -6.77 -3.43 -8.26
N SER A 20 -6.51 -2.15 -7.96
CA SER A 20 -5.17 -1.72 -7.55
C SER A 20 -4.86 -2.27 -6.15
N THR A 21 -3.83 -3.12 -6.03
CA THR A 21 -3.33 -3.52 -4.72
C THR A 21 -2.53 -2.37 -4.14
N ALA A 22 -3.08 -1.67 -3.14
CA ALA A 22 -2.32 -0.72 -2.34
C ALA A 22 -1.29 -1.50 -1.51
N HIS A 23 -0.06 -1.62 -2.01
CA HIS A 23 1.04 -2.20 -1.26
C HIS A 23 1.65 -1.14 -0.33
N ALA A 24 1.12 -1.01 0.89
CA ALA A 24 1.80 -0.27 1.93
C ALA A 24 2.98 -1.08 2.45
N LYS A 25 4.22 -0.72 2.07
CA LYS A 25 5.43 -1.30 2.66
C LYS A 25 5.54 -0.80 4.10
N GLN A 26 5.37 -1.69 5.08
CA GLN A 26 5.63 -1.35 6.49
C GLN A 26 7.14 -1.22 6.68
N VAL A 27 7.59 -0.03 7.07
CA VAL A 27 9.00 0.21 7.38
C VAL A 27 9.24 -0.11 8.85
N ASN A 28 10.37 -0.77 9.14
CA ASN A 28 10.78 -1.19 10.47
C ASN A 28 11.77 -0.18 11.07
N THR A 29 11.95 -0.17 12.39
CA THR A 29 12.91 0.69 13.12
C THR A 29 14.37 0.51 12.68
N SER A 30 14.68 -0.53 11.91
CA SER A 30 16.03 -0.78 11.38
C SER A 30 16.28 -0.12 10.02
N ASP A 31 15.28 0.55 9.44
CA ASP A 31 15.44 1.26 8.17
C ASP A 31 15.97 2.67 8.43
N LEU A 32 17.22 2.92 8.06
CA LEU A 32 17.84 4.24 8.16
C LEU A 32 17.12 5.30 7.31
N ALA A 33 16.28 4.90 6.34
CA ALA A 33 15.44 5.85 5.63
C ALA A 33 14.37 6.51 6.52
N ALA A 34 14.06 5.91 7.67
CA ALA A 34 13.14 6.45 8.67
C ALA A 34 13.84 7.34 9.71
N ASP A 35 15.17 7.49 9.67
CA ASP A 35 15.89 8.48 10.47
C ASP A 35 15.71 9.85 9.80
N LEU A 36 14.85 10.68 10.39
CA LEU A 36 14.49 11.98 9.82
C LEU A 36 15.40 13.11 10.33
N ASN A 37 16.12 12.87 11.44
CA ASN A 37 16.94 13.88 12.10
C ASN A 37 18.46 13.68 11.87
N GLY A 38 18.86 12.51 11.35
CA GLY A 38 20.24 12.16 11.00
C GLY A 38 21.13 11.78 12.18
N ASP A 39 20.56 11.39 13.33
CA ASP A 39 21.30 11.01 14.53
C ASP A 39 21.78 9.55 14.54
N GLY A 40 21.40 8.78 13.50
CA GLY A 40 21.79 7.39 13.31
C GLY A 40 20.92 6.39 14.06
N SER A 41 19.86 6.84 14.73
CA SER A 41 18.85 6.01 15.39
C SER A 41 17.45 6.36 14.88
N VAL A 42 16.55 5.38 14.84
CA VAL A 42 15.15 5.63 14.47
C VAL A 42 14.30 5.61 15.73
N SER A 43 13.75 6.77 16.10
CA SER A 43 12.76 6.85 17.16
C SER A 43 11.38 6.37 16.68
N LEU A 44 10.51 5.99 17.63
CA LEU A 44 9.13 5.60 17.32
C LEU A 44 8.36 6.73 16.63
N LEU A 45 8.65 7.99 16.98
CA LEU A 45 8.00 9.16 16.40
C LEU A 45 8.37 9.30 14.91
N GLU A 46 9.65 9.14 14.58
CA GLU A 46 10.12 9.22 13.19
C GLU A 46 9.59 8.07 12.36
N LEU A 47 9.55 6.86 12.93
CA LEU A 47 8.94 5.72 12.28
C LEU A 47 7.45 5.93 11.99
N GLU A 48 6.70 6.55 12.92
CA GLU A 48 5.30 6.87 12.73
C GLU A 48 5.11 7.91 11.62
N LEU A 49 5.90 9.00 11.65
CA LEU A 49 5.85 10.06 10.64
C LEU A 49 6.21 9.52 9.25
N TYR A 50 7.28 8.74 9.15
CA TYR A 50 7.71 8.11 7.91
C TYR A 50 6.66 7.15 7.35
N ASN A 51 6.12 6.25 8.18
CA ASN A 51 5.07 5.32 7.73
C ASN A 51 3.79 6.05 7.33
N ARG A 52 3.47 7.19 7.95
CA ARG A 52 2.34 8.03 7.57
C ARG A 52 2.55 8.65 6.19
N ASP A 53 3.73 9.22 5.94
CA ASP A 53 4.09 9.79 4.64
C ASP A 53 4.06 8.73 3.52
N GLN A 54 4.62 7.55 3.77
CA GLN A 54 4.62 6.43 2.82
C GLN A 54 3.22 5.86 2.53
N ARG A 55 2.24 6.08 3.41
CA ARG A 55 0.85 5.62 3.23
C ARG A 55 -0.02 6.61 2.46
N GLY A 56 0.55 7.74 2.02
CA GLY A 56 -0.11 8.74 1.18
C GLY A 56 -1.01 9.70 1.99
N ASN A 57 -1.24 10.95 1.60
CA ASN A 57 -1.12 11.59 0.29
C ASN A 57 -1.37 10.70 -0.93
#